data_AF-A0A355CAR4-F1
#
_entry.id   AF-A0A355CAR4-F1
#
_cell.length_a   1.000
_cell.length_b   1.000
_cell.length_c   1.000
_cell.angle_alpha   90.00
_cell.angle_beta   90.00
_cell.angle_gamma   90.00
#
_symmetry.space_group_name_H-M   'P 1'
#
loop_
_entity.id
_entity.type
_entity.pdbx_description
1 polymer ?
#
loop_
_entity_poly.entity_id
_entity_poly.type
_entity_poly.pdbx_seq_one_letter_code
_entity_poly.pdbx_strand_id
1 'polypeptide(L)'
;ENLSVADMLASRYRSIRPAVGYPSIPDQTMNFVLHDMLRTDEIGISLTENGMMNPPASVSGFIFAHPQSKYFVIGPVSEEQLHDYALRRNT
;
A
#
# COMPACT_ATOMS: atom_id res chain seq x y z
N GLU A 1 -21.54 3.29 -9.65
CA GLU A 1 -22.07 2.08 -8.99
C GLU A 1 -23.08 2.51 -7.92
N ASN A 2 -24.12 1.71 -7.64
CA ASN A 2 -25.09 1.96 -6.56
C ASN A 2 -24.92 0.86 -5.50
N LEU A 3 -23.99 1.05 -4.56
CA LEU A 3 -23.61 0.07 -3.55
C LEU A 3 -24.03 0.55 -2.16
N SER A 4 -24.52 -0.36 -1.32
CA SER A 4 -24.71 -0.06 0.09
C SER A 4 -23.36 0.04 0.82
N VAL A 5 -23.35 0.63 2.02
CA VAL A 5 -22.16 0.61 2.88
C VAL A 5 -21.71 -0.82 3.17
N ALA A 6 -22.65 -1.74 3.39
CA ALA A 6 -22.34 -3.16 3.61
C ALA A 6 -21.65 -3.78 2.37
N ASP A 7 -22.10 -3.45 1.16
CA ASP A 7 -21.46 -3.94 -0.07
C ASP A 7 -20.05 -3.38 -0.26
N MET A 8 -19.84 -2.09 0.10
CA MET A 8 -18.51 -1.47 0.05
C MET A 8 -17.55 -2.09 1.07
N LEU A 9 -18.01 -2.39 2.28
CA LEU A 9 -17.20 -3.06 3.31
C LEU A 9 -16.90 -4.51 2.91
N ALA A 10 -17.86 -5.20 2.28
CA ALA A 10 -17.66 -6.52 1.69
C ALA A 10 -16.85 -6.50 0.38
N SER A 11 -16.31 -5.33 -0.02
CA SER A 11 -15.52 -5.16 -1.24
C SER A 11 -16.19 -5.66 -2.53
N ARG A 12 -17.50 -5.43 -2.68
CA ARG A 12 -18.29 -5.83 -3.85
C ARG A 12 -18.17 -4.90 -5.07
N TYR A 13 -17.21 -3.99 -5.06
CA TYR A 13 -16.82 -3.17 -6.22
C TYR A 13 -15.70 -3.86 -7.00
N ARG A 14 -15.48 -3.45 -8.26
CA ARG A 14 -14.56 -4.13 -9.19
C ARG A 14 -13.06 -3.96 -8.87
N SER A 15 -12.67 -2.79 -8.40
CA SER A 15 -11.26 -2.44 -8.15
C SER A 15 -10.74 -3.00 -6.82
N ILE A 16 -9.43 -2.88 -6.57
CA ILE A 16 -8.84 -3.07 -5.24
C ILE A 16 -8.11 -1.83 -4.77
N ARG A 17 -7.95 -1.70 -3.45
CA ARG A 17 -7.24 -0.60 -2.80
C ARG A 17 -6.22 -1.10 -1.75
N PRO A 18 -5.18 -1.85 -2.17
CA PRO A 18 -4.20 -2.41 -1.24
C PRO A 18 -3.42 -1.31 -0.53
N ALA A 19 -3.36 -1.42 0.79
CA ALA A 19 -2.58 -0.55 1.65
C ALA A 19 -1.16 -1.08 1.84
N VAL A 20 -0.20 -0.18 2.04
CA VAL A 20 1.18 -0.53 2.40
C VAL A 20 1.21 -1.22 3.76
N GLY A 21 2.07 -2.23 3.92
CA GLY A 21 2.21 -3.07 5.11
C GLY A 21 1.28 -4.29 5.15
N TYR A 22 0.28 -4.38 4.26
CA TYR A 22 -0.59 -5.56 4.14
C TYR A 22 0.07 -6.66 3.32
N PRO A 23 -0.41 -7.92 3.37
CA PRO A 23 0.23 -9.06 2.70
C PRO A 23 0.46 -8.92 1.18
N SER A 24 -0.31 -8.07 0.50
CA SER A 24 -0.12 -7.77 -0.93
C SER A 24 0.98 -6.73 -1.20
N ILE A 25 1.34 -5.92 -0.21
CA ILE A 25 2.36 -4.86 -0.28
C ILE A 25 3.08 -4.79 1.09
N PRO A 26 3.87 -5.81 1.47
CA PRO A 26 4.41 -5.93 2.82
C PRO A 26 5.55 -4.95 3.13
N ASP A 27 6.21 -4.39 2.11
CA ASP A 27 7.31 -3.43 2.31
C ASP A 27 6.76 -2.07 2.77
N GLN A 28 6.93 -1.79 4.07
CA GLN A 28 6.54 -0.54 4.71
C GLN A 28 7.27 0.69 4.14
N THR A 29 8.48 0.52 3.59
CA THR A 29 9.27 1.64 3.06
C THR A 29 8.61 2.29 1.82
N MET A 30 7.63 1.62 1.22
CA MET A 30 6.79 2.20 0.16
C MET A 30 6.02 3.44 0.62
N ASN A 31 5.81 3.61 1.93
CA ASN A 31 5.22 4.84 2.46
C ASN A 31 6.08 6.07 2.17
N PHE A 32 7.42 5.98 2.17
CA PHE A 32 8.27 7.12 1.82
C PHE A 32 8.06 7.56 0.37
N VAL A 33 7.88 6.60 -0.54
CA VAL A 33 7.59 6.87 -1.96
C VAL A 33 6.22 7.55 -2.10
N LEU A 34 5.19 7.03 -1.44
CA LEU A 34 3.86 7.61 -1.48
C LEU A 34 3.79 8.99 -0.82
N HIS A 35 4.52 9.18 0.27
CA HIS A 35 4.61 10.46 1.00
C HIS A 35 5.14 11.57 0.10
N ASP A 36 6.25 11.31 -0.59
CA ASP A 36 6.86 12.25 -1.54
C ASP A 36 5.96 12.49 -2.76
N MET A 37 5.46 11.42 -3.37
CA MET A 37 4.61 11.51 -4.58
C MET A 37 3.30 12.26 -4.34
N LEU A 38 2.66 12.05 -3.18
CA LEU A 38 1.37 12.64 -2.82
C LEU A 38 1.49 13.91 -1.99
N ARG A 39 2.72 14.28 -1.57
CA ARG A 39 3.01 15.45 -0.72
C ARG A 39 2.13 15.48 0.53
N THR A 40 2.12 14.36 1.27
CA THR A 40 1.16 14.19 2.38
C THR A 40 1.45 15.11 3.57
N ASP A 41 2.62 15.73 3.62
CA ASP A 41 2.95 16.80 4.55
C ASP A 41 2.00 18.01 4.41
N GLU A 42 1.49 18.28 3.20
CA GLU A 42 0.52 19.36 2.95
C GLU A 42 -0.82 19.13 3.65
N ILE A 43 -1.14 17.87 3.98
CA ILE A 43 -2.34 17.48 4.74
C ILE A 43 -2.03 17.08 6.18
N GLY A 44 -0.81 17.39 6.66
CA GLY A 44 -0.40 17.15 8.04
C GLY A 44 -0.06 15.70 8.37
N ILE A 45 0.20 14.86 7.36
CA ILE A 45 0.66 13.48 7.56
C ILE A 45 2.18 13.42 7.36
N SER A 46 2.90 13.06 8.41
CA SER A 46 4.34 12.80 8.39
C SER A 46 4.66 11.31 8.56
N LEU A 47 5.92 10.93 8.32
CA LEU A 47 6.42 9.58 8.54
C LEU A 47 7.47 9.54 9.65
N THR A 48 7.49 8.46 10.42
CA THR A 48 8.62 8.11 11.29
C THR A 48 9.80 7.60 10.47
N GLU A 49 10.96 7.42 11.11
CA GLU A 49 12.16 6.85 10.51
C GLU A 49 11.95 5.46 9.90
N ASN A 50 10.94 4.71 10.37
CA ASN A 50 10.59 3.38 9.88
C ASN A 50 9.38 3.39 8.92
N GLY A 51 8.91 4.55 8.48
CA GLY A 51 7.81 4.67 7.51
C GLY A 51 6.42 4.43 8.09
N MET A 52 6.24 4.58 9.41
CA MET A 52 4.91 4.61 10.02
C MET A 52 4.31 6.02 9.86
N MET A 53 3.02 6.10 9.54
CA MET A 53 2.33 7.38 9.40
C MET A 53 1.97 8.00 10.76
N ASN A 54 2.12 9.31 10.85
CA ASN A 54 1.66 10.13 11.97
C ASN A 54 0.74 11.23 11.42
N PRO A 55 -0.51 11.37 11.89
CA PRO A 55 -1.13 10.64 13.00
C PRO A 55 -1.36 9.14 12.72
N PRO A 56 -1.44 8.27 13.76
CA PRO A 56 -1.63 6.83 13.57
C PRO A 56 -2.92 6.44 12.85
N ALA A 57 -3.96 7.29 12.93
CA ALA A 57 -5.23 7.13 12.23
C ALA A 57 -5.13 7.56 10.75
N SER A 58 -4.08 7.12 10.06
CA SER A 58 -3.79 7.42 8.65
C SER A 58 -3.68 6.14 7.84
N VAL A 59 -4.06 6.19 6.57
CA VAL A 59 -3.95 5.07 5.62
C VAL A 59 -3.43 5.59 4.28
N SER A 60 -2.47 4.89 3.71
CA SER A 60 -1.93 5.11 2.36
C SER A 60 -1.97 3.79 1.58
N GLY A 61 -2.02 3.89 0.26
CA GLY A 61 -2.05 2.71 -0.60
C GLY A 61 -2.24 3.07 -2.06
N PHE A 62 -2.61 2.06 -2.84
CA PHE A 62 -2.78 2.17 -4.27
C PHE A 62 -4.23 1.91 -4.66
N ILE A 63 -4.62 2.32 -5.87
CA ILE A 63 -5.90 1.94 -6.47
C ILE A 63 -5.60 1.22 -7.77
N PHE A 64 -6.07 -0.02 -7.89
CA PHE A 64 -5.98 -0.79 -9.14
C PHE A 64 -7.38 -0.98 -9.73
N ALA A 65 -7.60 -0.42 -10.93
CA ALA A 65 -8.88 -0.47 -11.61
C ALA A 65 -9.09 -1.71 -12.49
N HIS A 66 -8.06 -2.56 -12.62
CA HIS A 66 -8.10 -3.73 -13.51
C HIS A 66 -9.18 -4.73 -13.04
N PRO A 67 -10.08 -5.24 -13.91
CA PRO A 67 -11.18 -6.15 -13.53
C PRO A 67 -10.75 -7.41 -12.79
N GLN A 68 -9.54 -7.87 -13.07
CA GLN A 68 -9.00 -9.10 -12.52
C GLN A 68 -8.04 -8.86 -11.34
N SER A 69 -7.88 -7.61 -10.88
CA SER A 69 -7.07 -7.33 -9.70
C SER A 69 -7.68 -7.97 -8.47
N LYS A 70 -6.86 -8.62 -7.65
CA LYS A 70 -7.27 -9.28 -6.41
C LYS A 70 -6.23 -9.05 -5.34
N TYR A 71 -6.64 -9.08 -4.08
CA TYR A 71 -5.71 -9.18 -2.97
C TYR A 71 -5.08 -10.58 -2.98
N PHE A 72 -3.76 -10.64 -2.86
CA PHE A 72 -3.01 -11.89 -2.73
C PHE A 72 -1.89 -11.71 -1.70
N VAL A 73 -1.41 -12.81 -1.14
CA VAL A 73 -0.25 -12.81 -0.22
C VAL A 73 0.99 -13.04 -1.07
N ILE A 74 2.01 -12.19 -0.94
CA ILE A 74 3.30 -12.42 -1.61
C ILE A 74 3.97 -13.71 -1.08
N GLY A 75 3.92 -13.92 0.24
CA GLY A 75 4.57 -15.05 0.89
C GLY A 75 6.09 -14.87 1.03
N PRO A 76 6.82 -15.95 1.37
CA PRO A 76 8.28 -15.92 1.43
C PRO A 76 8.90 -15.59 0.06
N VAL A 77 9.96 -14.79 0.06
CA VAL A 77 10.75 -14.46 -1.13
C VAL A 77 12.11 -15.16 -1.07
N SER A 78 12.68 -15.48 -2.22
CA SER A 78 14.03 -16.07 -2.28
C SER A 78 15.11 -15.02 -1.98
N GLU A 79 16.29 -15.46 -1.60
CA GLU A 79 17.47 -14.59 -1.44
C GLU A 79 17.79 -13.82 -2.73
N GLU A 80 17.64 -14.47 -3.89
CA GLU A 80 17.81 -13.82 -5.20
C GLU A 80 16.82 -12.67 -5.40
N GLN A 81 15.54 -12.91 -5.10
CA GLN A 81 14.51 -11.88 -5.21
C GLN A 81 14.72 -10.76 -4.19
N LEU A 82 15.17 -11.09 -2.97
CA LEU A 82 15.50 -10.10 -1.95
C LEU A 82 16.65 -9.20 -2.41
N HIS A 83 17.71 -9.78 -2.97
CA HIS A 83 18.86 -9.04 -3.48
C HIS A 83 18.48 -8.13 -4.66
N ASP A 84 17.74 -8.66 -5.63
CA ASP A 84 17.24 -7.85 -6.76
C ASP A 84 16.33 -6.70 -6.29
N TYR A 85 15.46 -6.95 -5.31
CA TYR A 85 14.61 -5.92 -4.74
C TYR A 85 15.42 -4.83 -4.03
N ALA A 86 16.41 -5.22 -3.22
CA ALA A 86 17.31 -4.31 -2.53
C ALA A 86 18.06 -3.39 -3.51
N LEU A 87 18.59 -3.94 -4.62
CA LEU A 87 19.22 -3.16 -5.69
C LEU A 87 18.25 -2.15 -6.32
N ARG A 88 17.01 -2.56 -6.62
CA ARG A 88 15.99 -1.66 -7.19
C ARG A 88 15.54 -0.56 -6.21
N ARG A 89 15.61 -0.83 -4.91
CA ARG A 89 15.25 0.13 -3.85
C ARG A 89 16.44 0.98 -3.39
N ASN A 90 17.66 0.68 -3.84
CA ASN A 90 18.91 1.28 -3.38
C ASN A 90 19.13 1.14 -1.87
N THR A 91 18.89 -0.07 -1.35
CA THR A 91 19.02 -0.44 0.07
C THR A 91 19.91 -1.65 0.26
#